data_AF-A0A2V8RK98-F1
#
_entry.id   AF-A0A2V8RK98-F1
#
_cell.length_a   1.000
_cell.length_b   1.000
_cell.length_c   1.000
_cell.angle_alpha   90.00
_cell.angle_beta   90.00
_cell.angle_gamma   90.00
#
_symmetry.space_group_name_H-M   'P 1'
#
loop_
_entity.id
_entity.type
_entity.pdbx_description
1 polymer ?
#
loop_
_entity_poly.entity_id
_entity_poly.type
_entity_poly.pdbx_seq_one_letter_code
_entity_poly.pdbx_strand_id
1 'polypeptide(L)'
;MPITTARIVSFLPSATEMACALGLGDQLVGITHECDYPPEVAGKPIVVRNVLPIETMSQPEIDSAVAQRMQDGLSLYQVDEKLLQELAPDMILTQNLCQVCAPSGNEVTHALNLLPKVPQILWLTPKSLEEIFDNLRELGQATGRVEEAEALIATGRGRLEKIASVTRNLSQRPRVFCVEWLDPVYCSGHWMPEMVEIAGGMDALARKGSDSVRIPWEDVLRWAPEVLIITPCGFNLDKVIEQTSQLPKYPGWAELPAVRDGRVYAVDANSYFARPGPRVVDGTELLAHLIHPELFQWEVHQKRFAMSNSKTPFLQASQSQVLREGMTVSASQEIISDPSRDQSKPKSCSSCGVSFGCGPSGGTESCWCEDLPHVSLVGAAEQDCLCPECLKQAIAGLQLNPAETRPTASEGVINSPPILVEGEDYYCEGPAIVFTASYLLRRGYCCESGCRHCPYDAG
;
A
#
# COMPACT_ATOMS: atom_id res chain seq x y z
N MET A 1 17.85 4.27 29.50
CA MET A 1 17.28 3.38 30.53
C MET A 1 15.89 2.98 30.04
N PRO A 2 15.50 1.69 30.06
CA PRO A 2 14.16 1.29 29.67
C PRO A 2 13.14 1.94 30.62
N ILE A 3 12.11 2.58 30.05
CA ILE A 3 11.12 3.35 30.80
C ILE A 3 10.05 2.38 31.30
N THR A 4 10.18 1.92 32.55
CA THR A 4 9.28 0.93 33.18
C THR A 4 7.87 1.46 33.48
N THR A 5 7.58 2.74 33.18
CA THR A 5 6.29 3.41 33.43
C THR A 5 5.82 4.26 32.25
N ALA A 6 6.27 3.95 31.02
CA ALA A 6 5.98 4.77 29.85
C ALA A 6 4.46 4.81 29.56
N ARG A 7 3.95 6.01 29.28
CA ARG A 7 2.58 6.19 28.76
C ARG A 7 2.62 6.11 27.24
N ILE A 8 2.03 5.07 26.67
CA ILE A 8 2.06 4.77 25.24
C ILE A 8 0.72 5.15 24.62
N VAL A 9 0.75 5.91 23.54
CA VAL A 9 -0.41 6.12 22.67
C VAL A 9 -0.14 5.47 21.33
N SER A 10 -1.09 4.67 20.84
CA SER A 10 -0.99 3.99 19.54
C SER A 10 -1.87 4.67 18.50
N PHE A 11 -1.26 5.04 17.38
CA PHE A 11 -1.94 5.63 16.22
C PHE A 11 -2.29 4.59 15.14
N LEU A 12 -2.11 3.29 15.39
CA LEU A 12 -2.51 2.24 14.45
C LEU A 12 -2.82 0.90 15.14
N PRO A 13 -3.75 0.11 14.60
CA PRO A 13 -4.13 -1.18 15.19
C PRO A 13 -2.96 -2.16 15.37
N SER A 14 -2.08 -2.31 14.37
CA SER A 14 -0.95 -3.26 14.46
C SER A 14 0.00 -2.93 15.60
N ALA A 15 0.25 -1.65 15.86
CA ALA A 15 1.10 -1.21 16.97
C ALA A 15 0.45 -1.51 18.34
N THR A 16 -0.86 -1.34 18.44
CA THR A 16 -1.63 -1.74 19.63
C THR A 16 -1.49 -3.24 19.89
N GLU A 17 -1.61 -4.07 18.85
CA GLU A 17 -1.44 -5.52 18.96
C GLU A 17 -0.02 -5.91 19.37
N MET A 18 1.01 -5.29 18.76
CA MET A 18 2.42 -5.50 19.14
C MET A 18 2.66 -5.13 20.60
N ALA A 19 2.19 -3.97 21.05
CA ALA A 19 2.38 -3.54 22.42
C ALA A 19 1.69 -4.48 23.43
N CYS A 20 0.47 -4.93 23.15
CA CYS A 20 -0.20 -5.92 24.01
C CYS A 20 0.53 -7.26 24.02
N ALA A 21 1.03 -7.72 22.86
CA ALA A 21 1.80 -8.96 22.76
C ALA A 21 3.12 -8.93 23.57
N LEU A 22 3.68 -7.73 23.78
CA LEU A 22 4.85 -7.50 24.64
C LEU A 22 4.49 -7.24 26.13
N GLY A 23 3.21 -7.42 26.50
CA GLY A 23 2.75 -7.19 27.88
C GLY A 23 2.66 -5.71 28.26
N LEU A 24 2.51 -4.82 27.27
CA LEU A 24 2.39 -3.37 27.48
C LEU A 24 0.94 -2.86 27.48
N GLY A 25 -0.04 -3.75 27.60
CA GLY A 25 -1.46 -3.42 27.58
C GLY A 25 -1.85 -2.33 28.59
N ASP A 26 -1.29 -2.38 29.80
CA ASP A 26 -1.55 -1.37 30.85
C ASP A 26 -0.86 -0.01 30.57
N GLN A 27 0.21 -0.02 29.79
CA GLN A 27 0.94 1.19 29.39
C GLN A 27 0.27 1.90 28.20
N LEU A 28 -0.60 1.20 27.45
CA LEU A 28 -1.43 1.79 26.40
C LEU A 28 -2.55 2.64 27.00
N VAL A 29 -2.35 3.97 26.96
CA VAL A 29 -3.28 4.95 27.51
C VAL A 29 -4.19 5.59 26.46
N GLY A 30 -3.92 5.37 25.17
CA GLY A 30 -4.76 5.83 24.06
C GLY A 30 -4.53 5.02 22.79
N ILE A 31 -5.59 4.81 22.02
CA ILE A 31 -5.60 3.97 20.82
C ILE A 31 -6.40 4.63 19.68
N THR A 32 -6.44 4.02 18.50
CA THR A 32 -7.36 4.41 17.42
C THR A 32 -8.73 3.74 17.57
N HIS A 33 -9.75 4.27 16.90
CA HIS A 33 -11.07 3.65 16.84
C HIS A 33 -11.08 2.26 16.18
N GLU A 34 -10.06 1.91 15.40
CA GLU A 34 -9.92 0.61 14.71
C GLU A 34 -9.16 -0.43 15.55
N CYS A 35 -8.65 -0.05 16.72
CA CYS A 35 -7.98 -0.97 17.62
C CYS A 35 -9.03 -1.82 18.35
N ASP A 36 -9.20 -3.06 17.88
CA ASP A 36 -10.22 -4.02 18.32
C ASP A 36 -9.62 -5.32 18.91
N TYR A 37 -8.29 -5.44 18.92
CA TYR A 37 -7.57 -6.63 19.38
C TYR A 37 -6.30 -6.25 20.16
N PRO A 38 -5.94 -7.02 21.20
CA PRO A 38 -6.74 -8.06 21.88
C PRO A 38 -7.98 -7.49 22.59
N PRO A 39 -8.99 -8.31 22.96
CA PRO A 39 -10.26 -7.81 23.55
C PRO A 39 -10.10 -6.90 24.78
N GLU A 40 -8.98 -7.03 25.51
CA GLU A 40 -8.60 -6.18 26.64
C GLU A 40 -8.34 -4.70 26.29
N VAL A 41 -8.15 -4.35 25.01
CA VAL A 41 -8.04 -2.95 24.58
C VAL A 41 -9.40 -2.26 24.46
N ALA A 42 -10.49 -3.03 24.52
CA ALA A 42 -11.84 -2.50 24.47
C ALA A 42 -12.07 -1.49 25.61
N GLY A 43 -12.57 -0.31 25.26
CA GLY A 43 -12.86 0.77 26.21
C GLY A 43 -11.67 1.67 26.54
N LYS A 44 -10.47 1.43 25.99
CA LYS A 44 -9.38 2.40 26.07
C LYS A 44 -9.75 3.71 25.36
N PRO A 45 -9.22 4.86 25.81
CA PRO A 45 -9.50 6.15 25.19
C PRO A 45 -9.14 6.18 23.70
N ILE A 46 -10.05 6.68 22.87
CA ILE A 46 -9.85 6.78 21.43
C ILE A 46 -9.29 8.16 21.09
N VAL A 47 -8.03 8.19 20.67
CA VAL A 47 -7.29 9.42 20.34
C VAL A 47 -7.31 9.71 18.84
N VAL A 48 -7.49 8.69 18.00
CA VAL A 48 -7.45 8.81 16.53
C VAL A 48 -8.73 8.26 15.92
N ARG A 49 -9.34 9.04 15.01
CA ARG A 49 -10.57 8.69 14.28
C ARG A 49 -10.45 8.96 12.79
N ASN A 50 -11.18 8.21 11.98
CA ASN A 50 -11.38 8.53 10.58
C ASN A 50 -12.19 9.83 10.44
N VAL A 51 -11.81 10.68 9.49
CA VAL A 51 -12.61 11.85 9.10
C VAL A 51 -13.79 11.43 8.22
N LEU A 52 -13.58 10.42 7.38
CA LEU A 52 -14.58 9.90 6.46
C LEU A 52 -15.47 8.85 7.15
N PRO A 53 -16.79 8.83 6.90
CA PRO A 53 -17.71 7.83 7.44
C PRO A 53 -17.66 6.53 6.61
N ILE A 54 -16.48 5.90 6.53
CA ILE A 54 -16.14 4.75 5.67
C ILE A 54 -17.18 3.62 5.78
N GLU A 55 -17.69 3.38 6.99
CA GLU A 55 -18.66 2.30 7.25
C GLU A 55 -19.99 2.44 6.51
N THR A 56 -20.35 3.66 6.12
CA THR A 56 -21.61 3.97 5.43
C THR A 56 -21.44 4.19 3.93
N MET A 57 -20.20 4.20 3.45
CA MET A 57 -19.86 4.51 2.06
C MET A 57 -19.61 3.24 1.25
N SER A 58 -19.88 3.30 -0.05
CA SER A 58 -19.44 2.27 -1.00
C SER A 58 -17.95 2.40 -1.31
N GLN A 59 -17.33 1.33 -1.81
CA GLN A 59 -15.91 1.35 -2.16
C GLN A 59 -15.53 2.45 -3.18
N PRO A 60 -16.31 2.71 -4.25
CA PRO A 60 -16.03 3.81 -5.17
C PRO A 60 -16.15 5.20 -4.53
N GLU A 61 -17.10 5.38 -3.62
CA GLU A 61 -17.27 6.63 -2.87
C GLU A 61 -16.08 6.86 -1.92
N ILE A 62 -15.62 5.81 -1.24
CA ILE A 62 -14.44 5.87 -0.38
C ILE A 62 -13.21 6.21 -1.21
N ASP A 63 -12.98 5.49 -2.32
CA ASP A 63 -11.86 5.73 -3.22
C ASP A 63 -11.83 7.18 -3.72
N SER A 64 -12.97 7.69 -4.17
CA SER A 64 -13.11 9.08 -4.65
C SER A 64 -12.87 10.09 -3.54
N ALA A 65 -13.43 9.88 -2.34
CA ALA A 65 -13.29 10.78 -1.21
C ALA A 65 -11.85 10.79 -0.66
N VAL A 66 -11.20 9.62 -0.60
CA VAL A 66 -9.80 9.48 -0.20
C VAL A 66 -8.90 10.19 -1.20
N ALA A 67 -9.07 9.92 -2.51
CA ALA A 67 -8.29 10.56 -3.56
C ALA A 67 -8.44 12.09 -3.52
N GLN A 68 -9.66 12.59 -3.40
CA GLN A 68 -9.93 14.04 -3.30
C GLN A 68 -9.21 14.67 -2.10
N ARG A 69 -9.32 14.07 -0.90
CA ARG A 69 -8.65 14.59 0.30
C ARG A 69 -7.13 14.58 0.17
N MET A 70 -6.57 13.53 -0.42
CA MET A 70 -5.13 13.46 -0.70
C MET A 70 -4.69 14.54 -1.68
N GLN A 71 -5.47 14.80 -2.74
CA GLN A 71 -5.21 15.90 -3.68
C GLN A 71 -5.26 17.27 -3.01
N ASP A 72 -6.21 17.45 -2.09
CA ASP A 72 -6.38 18.70 -1.32
C ASP A 72 -5.36 18.84 -0.16
N GLY A 73 -4.49 17.85 0.07
CA GLY A 73 -3.54 17.84 1.18
C GLY A 73 -4.21 17.74 2.56
N LEU A 74 -5.43 17.23 2.62
CA LEU A 74 -6.22 17.07 3.84
C LEU A 74 -6.01 15.68 4.46
N SER A 75 -5.83 15.65 5.78
CA SER A 75 -5.71 14.39 6.54
C SER A 75 -6.94 13.49 6.39
N LEU A 76 -6.73 12.17 6.35
CA LEU A 76 -7.80 11.16 6.46
C LEU A 76 -8.18 10.86 7.91
N TYR A 77 -7.36 11.31 8.85
CA TYR A 77 -7.49 11.05 10.28
C TYR A 77 -7.56 12.34 11.10
N GLN A 78 -8.35 12.30 12.17
CA GLN A 78 -8.39 13.33 13.18
C GLN A 78 -7.78 12.81 14.47
N VAL A 79 -6.85 13.60 15.04
CA VAL A 79 -6.28 13.38 16.36
C VAL A 79 -7.04 14.24 17.37
N ASP A 80 -7.50 13.65 18.47
CA ASP A 80 -8.05 14.40 19.60
C ASP A 80 -6.91 15.04 20.40
N GLU A 81 -6.60 16.28 20.06
CA GLU A 81 -5.49 17.04 20.63
C GLU A 81 -5.65 17.27 22.14
N LYS A 82 -6.88 17.52 22.61
CA LYS A 82 -7.15 17.76 24.04
C LYS A 82 -6.91 16.48 24.82
N LEU A 83 -7.46 15.36 24.34
CA LEU A 83 -7.24 14.07 24.95
C LEU A 83 -5.76 13.67 24.89
N LEU A 84 -5.07 13.90 23.77
CA LEU A 84 -3.64 13.60 23.65
C LEU A 84 -2.81 14.41 24.66
N GLN A 85 -3.13 15.68 24.89
CA GLN A 85 -2.52 16.52 25.93
C GLN A 85 -2.80 16.00 27.34
N GLU A 86 -4.05 15.66 27.65
CA GLU A 86 -4.46 15.08 28.93
C GLU A 86 -3.77 13.74 29.21
N LEU A 87 -3.62 12.92 28.16
CA LEU A 87 -2.95 11.64 28.23
C LEU A 87 -1.44 11.77 28.38
N ALA A 88 -0.83 12.91 28.01
CA ALA A 88 0.60 13.19 28.19
C ALA A 88 1.51 11.97 27.88
N PRO A 89 1.51 11.46 26.63
CA PRO A 89 2.28 10.29 26.27
C PRO A 89 3.78 10.52 26.42
N ASP A 90 4.50 9.47 26.80
CA ASP A 90 5.96 9.40 26.71
C ASP A 90 6.40 8.83 25.36
N MET A 91 5.52 8.04 24.72
CA MET A 91 5.77 7.40 23.44
C MET A 91 4.51 7.40 22.58
N ILE A 92 4.68 7.68 21.28
CA ILE A 92 3.64 7.48 20.27
C ILE A 92 4.12 6.46 19.25
N LEU A 93 3.31 5.44 19.02
CA LEU A 93 3.53 4.43 17.99
C LEU A 93 2.76 4.85 16.74
N THR A 94 3.44 5.02 15.62
CA THR A 94 2.85 5.49 14.35
C THR A 94 3.52 4.82 13.15
N GLN A 95 3.15 5.20 11.93
CA GLN A 95 3.65 4.63 10.69
C GLN A 95 3.84 5.70 9.60
N ASN A 96 4.63 5.37 8.58
CA ASN A 96 4.71 6.11 7.33
C ASN A 96 4.67 5.17 6.11
N LEU A 97 3.87 4.12 6.22
CA LEU A 97 3.72 3.04 5.24
C LEU A 97 2.61 3.37 4.24
N CYS A 98 1.43 3.72 4.74
CA CYS A 98 0.27 4.04 3.93
C CYS A 98 -0.47 5.23 4.55
N GLN A 99 -0.58 6.31 3.78
CA GLN A 99 -1.29 7.54 4.18
C GLN A 99 -2.79 7.30 4.36
N VAL A 100 -3.32 6.21 3.80
CA VAL A 100 -4.75 5.82 3.84
C VAL A 100 -5.10 5.00 5.08
N CYS A 101 -4.18 4.16 5.57
CA CYS A 101 -4.48 3.15 6.59
C CYS A 101 -4.23 3.58 8.03
N ALA A 102 -3.52 4.69 8.26
CA ALA A 102 -3.31 5.28 9.58
C ALA A 102 -2.78 6.73 9.45
N PRO A 103 -2.83 7.56 10.52
CA PRO A 103 -2.13 8.83 10.55
C PRO A 103 -0.65 8.65 10.22
N SER A 104 -0.06 9.63 9.53
CA SER A 104 1.36 9.63 9.17
C SER A 104 1.90 11.07 9.12
N GLY A 105 3.12 11.27 8.61
CA GLY A 105 3.71 12.58 8.29
C GLY A 105 3.23 13.81 9.09
N ASN A 106 2.42 14.65 8.43
CA ASN A 106 2.03 15.98 8.90
C ASN A 106 1.11 15.95 10.11
N GLU A 107 0.25 14.92 10.23
CA GLU A 107 -0.68 14.76 11.35
C GLU A 107 0.06 14.53 12.67
N VAL A 108 1.09 13.67 12.62
CA VAL A 108 1.95 13.40 13.78
C VAL A 108 2.71 14.67 14.16
N THR A 109 3.26 15.39 13.17
CA THR A 109 4.00 16.64 13.42
C THR A 109 3.12 17.71 14.07
N HIS A 110 1.88 17.87 13.62
CA HIS A 110 0.92 18.79 14.23
C HIS A 110 0.60 18.41 15.67
N ALA A 111 0.27 17.13 15.90
CA ALA A 111 -0.03 16.60 17.22
C ALA A 111 1.14 16.79 18.21
N LEU A 112 2.39 16.63 17.73
CA LEU A 112 3.60 16.81 18.55
C LEU A 112 3.85 18.27 18.96
N ASN A 113 3.57 19.23 18.07
CA ASN A 113 3.75 20.66 18.37
C ASN A 113 2.81 21.15 19.48
N LEU A 114 1.72 20.42 19.72
CA LEU A 114 0.72 20.75 20.74
C LEU A 114 1.04 20.16 22.12
N LEU A 115 2.05 19.29 22.22
CA LEU A 115 2.41 18.65 23.47
C LEU A 115 3.50 19.44 24.20
N PRO A 116 3.34 19.69 25.52
CA PRO A 116 4.34 20.42 26.31
C PRO A 116 5.66 19.66 26.45
N LYS A 117 5.60 18.33 26.30
CA LYS A 117 6.76 17.42 26.25
C LYS A 117 6.64 16.61 24.96
N VAL A 118 7.71 16.61 24.16
CA VAL A 118 7.77 15.81 22.94
C VAL A 118 7.93 14.32 23.32
N PRO A 119 6.95 13.44 23.01
CA PRO A 119 7.11 12.01 23.21
C PRO A 119 8.14 11.43 22.25
N GLN A 120 8.70 10.28 22.61
CA GLN A 120 9.45 9.45 21.66
C GLN A 120 8.50 8.95 20.57
N ILE A 121 8.89 9.07 19.31
CA ILE A 121 8.14 8.50 18.19
C ILE A 121 8.79 7.20 17.76
N LEU A 122 7.99 6.14 17.64
CA LEU A 122 8.43 4.90 17.00
C LEU A 122 7.66 4.71 15.69
N TRP A 123 8.40 4.64 14.59
CA TRP A 123 7.87 4.55 13.23
C TRP A 123 7.85 3.10 12.75
N LEU A 124 6.69 2.47 12.83
CA LEU A 124 6.51 1.07 12.46
C LEU A 124 6.08 0.99 10.99
N THR A 125 7.06 0.93 10.07
CA THR A 125 6.85 1.10 8.62
C THR A 125 7.32 -0.11 7.81
N PRO A 126 6.79 -1.33 8.04
CA PRO A 126 7.35 -2.53 7.45
C PRO A 126 6.82 -2.80 6.05
N LYS A 127 7.71 -3.24 5.15
CA LYS A 127 7.36 -3.64 3.77
C LYS A 127 7.48 -5.14 3.52
N SER A 128 7.98 -5.89 4.50
CA SER A 128 8.18 -7.34 4.44
C SER A 128 7.83 -8.00 5.78
N LEU A 129 7.67 -9.33 5.81
CA LEU A 129 7.45 -10.07 7.06
C LEU A 129 8.64 -9.92 8.01
N GLU A 130 9.85 -9.85 7.47
CA GLU A 130 11.07 -9.57 8.23
C GLU A 130 11.00 -8.21 8.95
N GLU A 131 10.63 -7.17 8.21
CA GLU A 131 10.51 -5.82 8.78
C GLU A 131 9.38 -5.71 9.82
N ILE A 132 8.33 -6.56 9.73
CA ILE A 132 7.32 -6.67 10.80
C ILE A 132 7.97 -7.19 12.08
N PHE A 133 8.86 -8.18 11.99
CA PHE A 133 9.61 -8.68 13.13
C PHE A 133 10.63 -7.65 13.64
N ASP A 134 11.27 -6.89 12.76
CA ASP A 134 12.16 -5.80 13.16
C ASP A 134 11.41 -4.71 13.94
N ASN A 135 10.25 -4.28 13.48
CA ASN A 135 9.38 -3.35 14.21
C ASN A 135 9.01 -3.84 15.61
N LEU A 136 8.70 -5.14 15.74
CA LEU A 136 8.41 -5.75 17.04
C LEU A 136 9.66 -5.76 17.95
N ARG A 137 10.84 -6.02 17.38
CA ARG A 137 12.13 -5.95 18.07
C ARG A 137 12.46 -4.54 18.53
N GLU A 138 12.26 -3.54 17.66
CA GLU A 138 12.46 -2.13 17.98
C GLU A 138 11.55 -1.67 19.11
N LEU A 139 10.26 -2.06 19.08
CA LEU A 139 9.34 -1.80 20.18
C LEU A 139 9.81 -2.47 21.47
N GLY A 140 10.27 -3.72 21.40
CA GLY A 140 10.88 -4.44 22.52
C GLY A 140 12.08 -3.69 23.11
N GLN A 141 12.99 -3.19 22.27
CA GLN A 141 14.15 -2.41 22.71
C GLN A 141 13.75 -1.09 23.37
N ALA A 142 12.82 -0.35 22.76
CA ALA A 142 12.36 0.94 23.26
C ALA A 142 11.63 0.83 24.61
N THR A 143 11.02 -0.32 24.89
CA THR A 143 10.18 -0.55 26.08
C THR A 143 10.83 -1.47 27.11
N GLY A 144 12.02 -2.01 26.84
CA GLY A 144 12.71 -2.96 27.73
C GLY A 144 12.11 -4.37 27.71
N ARG A 145 11.40 -4.74 26.65
CA ARG A 145 10.73 -6.03 26.41
C ARG A 145 11.43 -6.87 25.33
N VAL A 146 12.76 -6.84 25.33
CA VAL A 146 13.58 -7.49 24.29
C VAL A 146 13.40 -9.01 24.31
N GLU A 147 13.36 -9.62 25.51
CA GLU A 147 13.21 -11.08 25.64
C GLU A 147 11.84 -11.54 25.12
N GLU A 148 10.77 -10.83 25.48
CA GLU A 148 9.42 -11.10 24.99
C GLU A 148 9.32 -10.94 23.47
N ALA A 149 9.94 -9.88 22.92
CA ALA A 149 9.96 -9.65 21.48
C ALA A 149 10.68 -10.76 20.73
N GLU A 150 11.91 -11.13 21.12
CA GLU A 150 12.66 -12.19 20.44
C GLU A 150 11.98 -13.55 20.55
N ALA A 151 11.36 -13.86 21.70
CA ALA A 151 10.59 -15.10 21.87
C ALA A 151 9.39 -15.17 20.90
N LEU A 152 8.67 -14.05 20.74
CA LEU A 152 7.54 -13.97 19.82
C LEU A 152 7.99 -14.06 18.35
N ILE A 153 9.09 -13.41 17.99
CA ILE A 153 9.70 -13.47 16.65
C ILE A 153 10.15 -14.90 16.33
N ALA A 154 10.88 -15.55 17.24
CA ALA A 154 11.34 -16.93 17.05
C ALA A 154 10.16 -17.89 16.85
N THR A 155 9.08 -17.71 17.62
CA THR A 155 7.85 -18.50 17.48
C THR A 155 7.20 -18.26 16.11
N GLY A 156 7.05 -16.99 15.71
CA GLY A 156 6.48 -16.61 14.41
C GLY A 156 7.26 -17.19 13.23
N ARG A 157 8.58 -17.03 13.22
CA ARG A 157 9.46 -17.63 12.21
C ARG A 157 9.36 -19.14 12.16
N GLY A 158 9.35 -19.80 13.32
CA GLY A 158 9.21 -21.25 13.39
C GLY A 158 7.90 -21.75 12.77
N ARG A 159 6.82 -20.98 12.89
CA ARG A 159 5.53 -21.27 12.24
C ARG A 159 5.58 -21.04 10.73
N LEU A 160 6.15 -19.93 10.28
CA LEU A 160 6.33 -19.65 8.84
C LEU A 160 7.23 -20.69 8.16
N GLU A 161 8.34 -21.10 8.79
CA GLU A 161 9.23 -22.12 8.21
C GLU A 161 8.57 -23.50 8.14
N LYS A 162 7.66 -23.84 9.07
CA LYS A 162 6.88 -25.10 8.95
C LYS A 162 6.07 -25.10 7.65
N ILE A 163 5.40 -24.00 7.31
CA ILE A 163 4.67 -23.86 6.05
C ILE A 163 5.66 -23.94 4.87
N ALA A 164 6.69 -23.10 4.90
CA ALA A 164 7.67 -23.01 3.81
C ALA A 164 8.36 -24.36 3.52
N SER A 165 8.67 -25.15 4.55
CA SER A 165 9.33 -26.46 4.39
C SER A 165 8.49 -27.46 3.60
N VAL A 166 7.14 -27.37 3.72
CA VAL A 166 6.20 -28.19 2.96
C VAL A 166 6.03 -27.63 1.55
N THR A 167 5.85 -26.31 1.41
CA THR A 167 5.53 -25.67 0.13
C THR A 167 6.73 -25.53 -0.82
N ARG A 168 7.96 -25.53 -0.30
CA ARG A 168 9.20 -25.43 -1.09
C ARG A 168 9.38 -26.59 -2.08
N ASN A 169 8.82 -27.75 -1.78
CA ASN A 169 8.94 -28.96 -2.61
C ASN A 169 7.76 -29.17 -3.56
N LEU A 170 6.80 -28.24 -3.63
CA LEU A 170 5.66 -28.36 -4.52
C LEU A 170 6.10 -28.21 -5.98
N SER A 171 5.73 -29.18 -6.81
CA SER A 171 5.99 -29.17 -8.25
C SER A 171 5.11 -28.19 -9.02
N GLN A 172 4.00 -27.74 -8.41
CA GLN A 172 3.02 -26.83 -8.99
C GLN A 172 2.58 -25.84 -7.91
N ARG A 173 2.49 -24.56 -8.28
CA ARG A 173 2.04 -23.48 -7.41
C ARG A 173 0.83 -22.80 -8.06
N PRO A 174 -0.37 -22.85 -7.44
CA PRO A 174 -1.55 -22.21 -8.00
C PRO A 174 -1.33 -20.72 -8.21
N ARG A 175 -1.90 -20.18 -9.30
CA ARG A 175 -2.02 -18.73 -9.48
C ARG A 175 -3.01 -18.18 -8.48
N VAL A 176 -2.53 -17.34 -7.56
CA VAL A 176 -3.32 -16.67 -6.55
C VAL A 176 -3.45 -15.21 -6.94
N PHE A 177 -4.58 -14.60 -6.61
CA PHE A 177 -4.73 -13.15 -6.63
C PHE A 177 -5.41 -12.68 -5.34
N CYS A 178 -4.71 -11.83 -4.59
CA CYS A 178 -5.25 -11.18 -3.40
C CYS A 178 -5.76 -9.78 -3.75
N VAL A 179 -7.07 -9.58 -3.60
CA VAL A 179 -7.79 -8.37 -3.99
C VAL A 179 -7.91 -7.43 -2.79
N GLU A 180 -7.02 -6.44 -2.70
CA GLU A 180 -6.99 -5.48 -1.58
C GLU A 180 -8.05 -4.38 -1.68
N TRP A 181 -8.61 -4.15 -2.85
CA TRP A 181 -9.77 -3.27 -3.05
C TRP A 181 -10.48 -3.73 -4.31
N LEU A 182 -11.81 -3.73 -4.30
CA LEU A 182 -12.59 -4.30 -5.40
C LEU A 182 -12.88 -3.25 -6.47
N ASP A 183 -13.21 -2.01 -6.07
CA ASP A 183 -13.73 -1.00 -6.99
C ASP A 183 -13.16 0.40 -6.66
N PRO A 184 -12.10 0.86 -7.37
CA PRO A 184 -11.38 0.17 -8.45
C PRO A 184 -10.52 -1.01 -7.93
N VAL A 185 -10.08 -1.91 -8.82
CA VAL A 185 -9.33 -3.10 -8.40
C VAL A 185 -7.92 -2.71 -7.98
N TYR A 186 -7.51 -3.12 -6.77
CA TYR A 186 -6.12 -2.99 -6.31
C TYR A 186 -5.46 -4.37 -6.18
N CYS A 187 -4.23 -4.48 -6.68
CA CYS A 187 -3.37 -5.61 -6.39
C CYS A 187 -2.60 -5.39 -5.08
N SER A 188 -2.17 -6.51 -4.48
CA SER A 188 -1.51 -6.47 -3.19
C SER A 188 -0.07 -5.98 -3.25
N GLY A 189 0.39 -5.37 -2.15
CA GLY A 189 1.75 -4.87 -1.98
C GLY A 189 2.43 -5.41 -0.72
N HIS A 190 3.56 -4.79 -0.35
CA HIS A 190 4.25 -5.00 0.92
C HIS A 190 4.59 -6.48 1.18
N TRP A 191 4.15 -7.01 2.33
CA TRP A 191 4.39 -8.38 2.78
C TRP A 191 3.41 -9.41 2.19
N MET A 192 2.31 -8.99 1.58
CA MET A 192 1.29 -9.91 1.05
C MET A 192 1.83 -10.91 0.01
N PRO A 193 2.66 -10.48 -0.96
CA PRO A 193 3.24 -11.42 -1.94
C PRO A 193 4.15 -12.44 -1.28
N GLU A 194 4.86 -12.04 -0.22
CA GLU A 194 5.71 -12.94 0.57
C GLU A 194 4.86 -13.97 1.32
N MET A 195 3.74 -13.56 1.91
CA MET A 195 2.79 -14.48 2.54
C MET A 195 2.25 -15.51 1.54
N VAL A 196 1.86 -15.08 0.33
CA VAL A 196 1.39 -15.98 -0.74
C VAL A 196 2.50 -16.95 -1.18
N GLU A 197 3.74 -16.46 -1.32
CA GLU A 197 4.90 -17.27 -1.69
C GLU A 197 5.20 -18.36 -0.65
N ILE A 198 5.20 -18.01 0.65
CA ILE A 198 5.38 -18.95 1.77
C ILE A 198 4.24 -19.97 1.78
N ALA A 199 3.01 -19.53 1.59
CA ALA A 199 1.82 -20.37 1.50
C ALA A 199 1.78 -21.26 0.24
N GLY A 200 2.77 -21.18 -0.65
CA GLY A 200 2.90 -22.06 -1.81
C GLY A 200 2.06 -21.64 -3.01
N GLY A 201 1.60 -20.39 -3.06
CA GLY A 201 0.97 -19.78 -4.22
C GLY A 201 1.96 -19.00 -5.09
N MET A 202 1.45 -18.46 -6.19
CA MET A 202 2.13 -17.51 -7.07
C MET A 202 1.19 -16.35 -7.37
N ASP A 203 1.57 -15.13 -7.03
CA ASP A 203 0.85 -13.90 -7.39
C ASP A 203 1.78 -12.99 -8.19
N ALA A 204 1.61 -12.96 -9.51
CA ALA A 204 2.42 -12.14 -10.41
C ALA A 204 1.82 -10.73 -10.64
N LEU A 205 0.62 -10.47 -10.11
CA LEU A 205 -0.01 -9.14 -10.19
C LEU A 205 0.43 -8.26 -9.01
N ALA A 206 0.78 -8.88 -7.89
CA ALA A 206 1.19 -8.20 -6.68
C ALA A 206 2.65 -7.70 -6.72
N ARG A 207 2.97 -6.71 -5.87
CA ARG A 207 4.27 -6.01 -5.88
C ARG A 207 5.00 -6.16 -4.55
N LYS A 208 5.89 -7.15 -4.46
CA LYS A 208 6.65 -7.47 -3.24
C LYS A 208 7.42 -6.25 -2.74
N GLY A 209 7.25 -5.88 -1.47
CA GLY A 209 7.93 -4.76 -0.83
C GLY A 209 7.55 -3.36 -1.35
N SER A 210 6.56 -3.25 -2.24
CA SER A 210 6.10 -1.98 -2.81
C SER A 210 4.64 -1.72 -2.43
N ASP A 211 4.18 -0.49 -2.60
CA ASP A 211 2.79 -0.14 -2.30
C ASP A 211 1.81 -0.91 -3.19
N SER A 212 0.63 -1.15 -2.64
CA SER A 212 -0.53 -1.65 -3.37
C SER A 212 -0.98 -0.63 -4.41
N VAL A 213 -1.37 -1.10 -5.59
CA VAL A 213 -1.74 -0.18 -6.68
C VAL A 213 -3.01 -0.61 -7.39
N ARG A 214 -3.66 0.38 -8.01
CA ARG A 214 -4.73 0.14 -8.97
C ARG A 214 -4.21 -0.66 -10.15
N ILE A 215 -4.91 -1.73 -10.50
CA ILE A 215 -4.69 -2.48 -11.73
C ILE A 215 -5.99 -2.56 -12.55
N PRO A 216 -5.89 -2.64 -13.87
CA PRO A 216 -7.05 -2.93 -14.71
C PRO A 216 -7.61 -4.34 -14.47
N TRP A 217 -8.93 -4.50 -14.56
CA TRP A 217 -9.57 -5.80 -14.38
C TRP A 217 -9.18 -6.81 -15.46
N GLU A 218 -8.89 -6.35 -16.68
CA GLU A 218 -8.41 -7.17 -17.78
C GLU A 218 -7.08 -7.88 -17.47
N ASP A 219 -6.24 -7.31 -16.61
CA ASP A 219 -5.00 -7.96 -16.18
C ASP A 219 -5.31 -9.14 -15.23
N VAL A 220 -6.34 -9.01 -14.40
CA VAL A 220 -6.85 -10.12 -13.56
C VAL A 220 -7.41 -11.25 -14.43
N LEU A 221 -8.19 -10.91 -15.46
CA LEU A 221 -8.71 -11.90 -16.41
C LEU A 221 -7.57 -12.63 -17.15
N ARG A 222 -6.55 -11.89 -17.60
CA ARG A 222 -5.40 -12.44 -18.32
C ARG A 222 -4.54 -13.33 -17.43
N TRP A 223 -4.34 -12.93 -16.17
CA TRP A 223 -3.65 -13.75 -15.17
C TRP A 223 -4.40 -15.05 -14.86
N ALA A 224 -5.73 -15.01 -14.97
CA ALA A 224 -6.62 -16.15 -14.76
C ALA A 224 -6.32 -16.89 -13.44
N PRO A 225 -6.49 -16.22 -12.27
CA PRO A 225 -6.22 -16.83 -10.97
C PRO A 225 -7.02 -18.11 -10.76
N GLU A 226 -6.35 -19.10 -10.18
CA GLU A 226 -6.91 -20.38 -9.72
C GLU A 226 -7.44 -20.28 -8.28
N VAL A 227 -6.96 -19.29 -7.53
CA VAL A 227 -7.43 -18.95 -6.19
C VAL A 227 -7.62 -17.44 -6.11
N LEU A 228 -8.80 -17.01 -5.70
CA LEU A 228 -9.10 -15.59 -5.50
C LEU A 228 -9.39 -15.33 -4.03
N ILE A 229 -8.65 -14.39 -3.44
CA ILE A 229 -8.74 -14.07 -2.01
C ILE A 229 -9.11 -12.60 -1.89
N ILE A 230 -10.27 -12.31 -1.32
CA ILE A 230 -10.82 -10.97 -1.22
C ILE A 230 -10.43 -10.41 0.14
N THR A 231 -9.46 -9.50 0.12
CA THR A 231 -8.73 -9.00 1.29
C THR A 231 -8.86 -7.48 1.48
N PRO A 232 -10.05 -6.86 1.35
CA PRO A 232 -10.13 -5.41 1.45
C PRO A 232 -9.88 -4.94 2.88
N CYS A 233 -8.93 -4.02 3.04
CA CYS A 233 -8.63 -3.40 4.31
C CYS A 233 -9.75 -2.44 4.76
N GLY A 234 -9.87 -2.21 6.07
CA GLY A 234 -10.87 -1.34 6.66
C GLY A 234 -12.26 -1.98 6.79
N PHE A 235 -12.47 -3.21 6.33
CA PHE A 235 -13.76 -3.91 6.44
C PHE A 235 -13.67 -5.17 7.30
N ASN A 236 -14.72 -5.39 8.12
CA ASN A 236 -14.91 -6.67 8.79
C ASN A 236 -15.38 -7.75 7.80
N LEU A 237 -15.28 -9.01 8.20
CA LEU A 237 -15.61 -10.16 7.34
C LEU A 237 -17.03 -10.10 6.74
N ASP A 238 -18.04 -9.68 7.53
CA ASP A 238 -19.41 -9.60 7.04
C ASP A 238 -19.53 -8.59 5.88
N LYS A 239 -18.86 -7.44 6.00
CA LYS A 239 -18.81 -6.43 4.94
C LYS A 239 -18.02 -6.91 3.72
N VAL A 240 -16.92 -7.64 3.92
CA VAL A 240 -16.18 -8.28 2.82
C VAL A 240 -17.08 -9.26 2.07
N ILE A 241 -17.85 -10.10 2.77
CA ILE A 241 -18.80 -11.04 2.16
C ILE A 241 -19.86 -10.29 1.35
N GLU A 242 -20.44 -9.24 1.92
CA GLU A 242 -21.42 -8.38 1.23
C GLU A 242 -20.83 -7.82 -0.08
N GLN A 243 -19.63 -7.25 -0.02
CA GLN A 243 -18.97 -6.66 -1.19
C GLN A 243 -18.58 -7.72 -2.22
N THR A 244 -18.14 -8.89 -1.77
CA THR A 244 -17.78 -9.99 -2.67
C THR A 244 -18.98 -10.48 -3.47
N SER A 245 -20.20 -10.37 -2.91
CA SER A 245 -21.44 -10.71 -3.63
C SER A 245 -21.71 -9.81 -4.85
N GLN A 246 -21.02 -8.67 -4.96
CA GLN A 246 -21.12 -7.76 -6.10
C GLN A 246 -20.14 -8.10 -7.23
N LEU A 247 -19.10 -8.90 -6.98
CA LEU A 247 -18.09 -9.25 -7.99
C LEU A 247 -18.60 -9.96 -9.25
N PRO A 248 -19.72 -10.71 -9.24
CA PRO A 248 -20.29 -11.24 -10.47
C PRO A 248 -20.66 -10.18 -11.53
N LYS A 249 -20.69 -8.89 -11.16
CA LYS A 249 -20.89 -7.78 -12.11
C LYS A 249 -19.70 -7.54 -13.05
N TYR A 250 -18.51 -8.03 -12.71
CA TYR A 250 -17.30 -7.79 -13.51
C TYR A 250 -17.33 -8.64 -14.79
N PRO A 251 -17.07 -8.06 -15.99
CA PRO A 251 -17.00 -8.81 -17.24
C PRO A 251 -16.00 -9.96 -17.15
N GLY A 252 -16.34 -11.15 -17.65
CA GLY A 252 -15.46 -12.31 -17.59
C GLY A 252 -15.31 -12.96 -16.20
N TRP A 253 -16.00 -12.48 -15.16
CA TRP A 253 -15.96 -13.08 -13.81
C TRP A 253 -16.21 -14.59 -13.82
N ALA A 254 -17.29 -15.04 -14.48
CA ALA A 254 -17.65 -16.46 -14.57
C ALA A 254 -16.64 -17.31 -15.36
N GLU A 255 -15.69 -16.68 -16.05
CA GLU A 255 -14.67 -17.35 -16.85
C GLU A 255 -13.40 -17.66 -16.05
N LEU A 256 -13.20 -16.98 -14.91
CA LEU A 256 -12.05 -17.19 -14.04
C LEU A 256 -12.01 -18.64 -13.51
N PRO A 257 -10.84 -19.31 -13.53
CA PRO A 257 -10.68 -20.64 -12.96
C PRO A 257 -11.11 -20.70 -11.49
N ALA A 258 -10.69 -19.73 -10.68
CA ALA A 258 -11.10 -19.62 -9.27
C ALA A 258 -12.63 -19.61 -9.09
N VAL A 259 -13.38 -18.96 -9.99
CA VAL A 259 -14.85 -18.90 -9.90
C VAL A 259 -15.49 -20.22 -10.32
N ARG A 260 -15.00 -20.83 -11.39
CA ARG A 260 -15.50 -22.13 -11.89
C ARG A 260 -15.28 -23.25 -10.88
N ASP A 261 -14.14 -23.21 -10.19
CA ASP A 261 -13.73 -24.25 -9.23
C ASP A 261 -14.20 -23.94 -7.79
N GLY A 262 -14.89 -22.81 -7.57
CA GLY A 262 -15.41 -22.42 -6.24
C GLY A 262 -14.32 -22.01 -5.25
N ARG A 263 -13.17 -21.52 -5.74
CA ARG A 263 -12.00 -21.09 -4.98
C ARG A 263 -11.93 -19.56 -4.83
N VAL A 264 -13.06 -18.98 -4.43
CA VAL A 264 -13.19 -17.55 -4.11
C VAL A 264 -13.47 -17.39 -2.62
N TYR A 265 -12.57 -16.71 -1.91
CA TYR A 265 -12.55 -16.62 -0.45
C TYR A 265 -12.67 -15.18 0.00
N ALA A 266 -13.70 -14.84 0.77
CA ALA A 266 -13.76 -13.61 1.54
C ALA A 266 -13.09 -13.85 2.90
N VAL A 267 -12.16 -12.99 3.32
CA VAL A 267 -11.40 -13.18 4.56
C VAL A 267 -11.46 -11.95 5.47
N ASP A 268 -11.19 -12.15 6.76
CA ASP A 268 -10.92 -11.05 7.70
C ASP A 268 -9.55 -10.43 7.40
N ALA A 269 -9.55 -9.49 6.45
CA ALA A 269 -8.35 -8.79 6.00
C ALA A 269 -7.68 -7.99 7.14
N ASN A 270 -8.50 -7.28 7.92
CA ASN A 270 -8.03 -6.44 9.00
C ASN A 270 -7.17 -7.23 9.98
N SER A 271 -7.65 -8.38 10.44
CA SER A 271 -6.93 -9.17 11.45
C SER A 271 -5.65 -9.82 10.96
N TYR A 272 -5.64 -10.32 9.72
CA TYR A 272 -4.64 -11.32 9.31
C TYR A 272 -3.75 -10.87 8.15
N PHE A 273 -4.11 -9.80 7.46
CA PHE A 273 -3.57 -9.46 6.15
C PHE A 273 -3.12 -8.00 6.04
N ALA A 274 -3.95 -7.07 6.51
CA ALA A 274 -3.75 -5.64 6.35
C ALA A 274 -3.04 -4.96 7.55
N ARG A 275 -3.02 -5.60 8.73
CA ARG A 275 -2.33 -5.10 9.91
C ARG A 275 -0.95 -5.76 10.02
N PRO A 276 0.16 -5.01 9.86
CA PRO A 276 1.50 -5.56 9.97
C PRO A 276 1.88 -5.81 11.44
N GLY A 277 1.26 -6.81 12.05
CA GLY A 277 1.48 -7.20 13.45
C GLY A 277 1.70 -8.72 13.58
N PRO A 278 1.78 -9.26 14.81
CA PRO A 278 2.07 -10.68 15.02
C PRO A 278 1.12 -11.66 14.29
N ARG A 279 -0.13 -11.25 14.05
CA ARG A 279 -1.17 -12.08 13.43
C ARG A 279 -1.01 -12.29 11.92
N VAL A 280 -0.05 -11.63 11.25
CA VAL A 280 0.29 -11.97 9.85
C VAL A 280 0.80 -13.41 9.70
N VAL A 281 1.34 -13.98 10.78
CA VAL A 281 1.70 -15.41 10.83
C VAL A 281 0.46 -16.29 10.75
N ASP A 282 -0.58 -15.96 11.52
CA ASP A 282 -1.87 -16.66 11.46
C ASP A 282 -2.51 -16.50 10.07
N GLY A 283 -2.38 -15.31 9.46
CA GLY A 283 -2.84 -15.06 8.09
C GLY A 283 -2.10 -15.89 7.05
N THR A 284 -0.80 -16.13 7.23
CA THR A 284 -0.02 -16.98 6.31
C THR A 284 -0.42 -18.45 6.44
N GLU A 285 -0.71 -18.92 7.65
CA GLU A 285 -1.27 -20.25 7.88
C GLU A 285 -2.66 -20.40 7.23
N LEU A 286 -3.51 -19.35 7.34
CA LEU A 286 -4.80 -19.32 6.65
C LEU A 286 -4.62 -19.41 5.13
N LEU A 287 -3.72 -18.62 4.53
CA LEU A 287 -3.43 -18.72 3.09
C LEU A 287 -2.98 -20.12 2.70
N ALA A 288 -2.09 -20.73 3.49
CA ALA A 288 -1.61 -22.09 3.21
C ALA A 288 -2.78 -23.08 3.17
N HIS A 289 -3.74 -22.95 4.09
CA HIS A 289 -4.99 -23.74 4.08
C HIS A 289 -5.88 -23.43 2.87
N LEU A 290 -6.08 -22.17 2.51
CA LEU A 290 -6.95 -21.81 1.37
C LEU A 290 -6.35 -22.24 0.02
N ILE A 291 -5.02 -22.19 -0.10
CA ILE A 291 -4.30 -22.56 -1.33
C ILE A 291 -4.10 -24.08 -1.42
N HIS A 292 -3.82 -24.77 -0.32
CA HIS A 292 -3.55 -26.22 -0.26
C HIS A 292 -4.30 -26.88 0.91
N PRO A 293 -5.64 -26.98 0.86
CA PRO A 293 -6.45 -27.50 1.97
C PRO A 293 -6.16 -28.97 2.31
N GLU A 294 -5.58 -29.73 1.37
CA GLU A 294 -5.12 -31.10 1.54
C GLU A 294 -3.80 -31.23 2.30
N LEU A 295 -3.00 -30.15 2.36
CA LEU A 295 -1.70 -30.12 3.04
C LEU A 295 -1.77 -29.43 4.41
N PHE A 296 -2.63 -28.41 4.54
CA PHE A 296 -2.74 -27.60 5.74
C PHE A 296 -4.17 -27.61 6.26
N GLN A 297 -4.35 -28.03 7.51
CA GLN A 297 -5.63 -27.94 8.20
C GLN A 297 -5.74 -26.62 8.95
N TRP A 298 -6.94 -26.04 8.95
CA TRP A 298 -7.28 -24.87 9.75
C TRP A 298 -8.26 -25.28 10.83
N GLU A 299 -7.86 -25.20 12.11
CA GLU A 299 -8.77 -25.51 13.21
C GLU A 299 -9.86 -24.43 13.34
N VAL A 300 -11.11 -24.84 13.11
CA VAL A 300 -12.31 -24.03 12.79
C VAL A 300 -12.91 -23.33 14.02
N HIS A 301 -12.10 -22.70 14.88
CA HIS A 301 -12.63 -22.08 16.09
C HIS A 301 -13.07 -20.62 15.95
N GLN A 302 -12.89 -19.99 14.78
CA GLN A 302 -13.33 -18.61 14.54
C GLN A 302 -13.80 -18.42 13.07
N LYS A 303 -14.90 -17.68 12.87
CA LYS A 303 -15.39 -17.26 11.54
C LYS A 303 -14.39 -16.27 10.92
N ARG A 304 -13.36 -16.78 10.25
CA ARG A 304 -12.26 -15.97 9.69
C ARG A 304 -12.28 -15.86 8.16
N PHE A 305 -13.09 -16.69 7.50
CA PHE A 305 -13.33 -16.61 6.05
C PHE A 305 -14.70 -17.20 5.67
N ALA A 306 -15.15 -16.90 4.45
CA ALA A 306 -16.29 -17.52 3.80
C ALA A 306 -15.96 -17.87 2.34
N MET A 307 -16.58 -18.93 1.80
CA MET A 307 -16.34 -19.42 0.44
C MET A 307 -17.55 -19.20 -0.46
N SER A 308 -17.33 -18.69 -1.67
CA SER A 308 -18.37 -18.62 -2.69
C SER A 308 -18.58 -19.99 -3.34
N ASN A 309 -19.80 -20.53 -3.30
CA ASN A 309 -20.14 -21.73 -4.06
C ASN A 309 -20.98 -21.36 -5.29
N SER A 310 -20.72 -22.00 -6.43
CA SER A 310 -21.39 -21.76 -7.73
C SER A 310 -22.93 -21.92 -7.75
N LYS A 311 -23.53 -22.38 -6.65
CA LYS A 311 -24.99 -22.56 -6.48
C LYS A 311 -25.63 -21.67 -5.41
N THR A 312 -24.84 -20.99 -4.57
CA THR A 312 -25.35 -20.13 -3.47
C THR A 312 -24.29 -19.07 -3.10
N PRO A 313 -24.60 -17.77 -3.03
CA PRO A 313 -23.65 -16.76 -2.60
C PRO A 313 -23.21 -17.04 -1.16
N PHE A 314 -21.90 -17.25 -0.97
CA PHE A 314 -21.18 -17.51 0.29
C PHE A 314 -21.86 -18.42 1.32
N LEU A 315 -21.47 -19.69 1.36
CA LEU A 315 -21.86 -20.57 2.47
C LEU A 315 -21.06 -20.17 3.72
N GLN A 316 -21.77 -19.67 4.74
CA GLN A 316 -21.24 -19.65 6.09
C GLN A 316 -21.07 -21.11 6.54
N ALA A 317 -19.92 -21.44 7.14
CA ALA A 317 -19.76 -22.69 7.85
C ALA A 317 -20.58 -22.67 9.17
N SER A 318 -21.91 -22.71 9.07
CA SER A 318 -22.86 -23.28 10.05
C SER A 318 -24.33 -23.03 9.60
N GLN A 319 -25.19 -24.02 9.86
CA GLN A 319 -26.53 -24.30 9.33
C GLN A 319 -27.65 -23.21 9.38
N SER A 320 -28.67 -23.46 8.53
CA SER A 320 -30.13 -23.13 8.58
C SER A 320 -30.70 -21.87 7.88
N GLN A 321 -31.71 -22.13 7.03
CA GLN A 321 -32.54 -21.25 6.18
C GLN A 321 -33.34 -20.17 6.94
N VAL A 322 -33.66 -19.02 6.30
CA VAL A 322 -35.03 -18.56 5.94
C VAL A 322 -34.98 -17.28 5.05
N LEU A 323 -35.56 -17.43 3.85
CA LEU A 323 -36.27 -16.52 2.90
C LEU A 323 -36.04 -14.99 2.87
N ARG A 324 -35.78 -14.50 1.64
CA ARG A 324 -35.87 -13.10 1.15
C ARG A 324 -37.19 -12.85 0.40
N GLU A 325 -37.69 -11.63 0.47
CA GLU A 325 -38.43 -10.90 -0.59
C GLU A 325 -37.93 -9.44 -0.49
N GLY A 326 -37.60 -8.64 -1.50
CA GLY A 326 -37.73 -8.65 -2.95
C GLY A 326 -38.00 -7.19 -3.37
N MET A 327 -37.19 -6.57 -4.25
CA MET A 327 -37.59 -5.43 -5.10
C MET A 327 -36.47 -5.04 -6.07
N THR A 328 -36.80 -5.04 -7.35
CA THR A 328 -35.99 -4.65 -8.52
C THR A 328 -36.30 -3.22 -8.95
N VAL A 329 -35.30 -2.45 -9.37
CA VAL A 329 -35.47 -1.28 -10.24
C VAL A 329 -34.34 -1.26 -11.28
N SER A 330 -34.74 -1.13 -12.54
CA SER A 330 -33.87 -0.96 -13.71
C SER A 330 -33.57 0.52 -13.97
N ALA A 331 -32.36 0.85 -14.39
CA ALA A 331 -32.09 2.05 -15.18
C ALA A 331 -30.92 1.81 -16.14
N SER A 332 -31.09 2.40 -17.32
CA SER A 332 -30.43 2.14 -18.60
C SER A 332 -29.05 2.77 -18.76
N GLN A 333 -28.26 2.13 -19.62
CA GLN A 333 -26.92 2.50 -20.09
C GLN A 333 -26.90 3.82 -20.86
N GLU A 334 -25.85 4.63 -20.64
CA GLU A 334 -25.19 5.40 -21.68
C GLU A 334 -23.69 5.48 -21.35
N ILE A 335 -22.88 4.89 -22.23
CA ILE A 335 -21.42 4.78 -22.17
C ILE A 335 -20.86 5.98 -22.93
N ILE A 336 -20.10 6.85 -22.26
CA ILE A 336 -19.28 7.87 -22.93
C ILE A 336 -17.85 7.34 -22.97
N SER A 337 -17.41 6.89 -24.14
CA SER A 337 -16.01 6.57 -24.45
C SER A 337 -15.26 7.86 -24.80
N ASP A 338 -14.23 8.23 -24.02
CA ASP A 338 -13.29 9.32 -24.37
C ASP A 338 -12.08 8.74 -25.15
N PRO A 339 -11.89 9.10 -26.42
CA PRO A 339 -10.84 8.58 -27.30
C PRO A 339 -9.50 9.35 -27.25
N SER A 340 -9.21 10.15 -26.23
CA SER A 340 -8.04 11.05 -26.21
C SER A 340 -6.69 10.44 -25.78
N ARG A 341 -6.57 9.12 -25.60
CA ARG A 341 -5.34 8.46 -25.10
C ARG A 341 -4.34 7.95 -26.16
N ASP A 342 -4.37 8.49 -27.37
CA ASP A 342 -3.32 8.24 -28.36
C ASP A 342 -3.06 9.47 -29.24
N GLN A 343 -1.93 10.16 -28.98
CA GLN A 343 -0.96 10.59 -30.00
C GLN A 343 0.08 11.56 -29.42
N SER A 344 1.34 11.15 -29.51
CA SER A 344 2.53 12.00 -29.48
C SER A 344 2.36 13.22 -30.41
N LYS A 345 2.11 14.41 -29.84
CA LYS A 345 2.18 15.65 -30.64
C LYS A 345 3.63 15.85 -31.12
N PRO A 346 3.88 16.09 -32.41
CA PRO A 346 5.21 16.43 -32.91
C PRO A 346 5.68 17.74 -32.26
N LYS A 347 6.85 17.73 -31.63
CA LYS A 347 7.51 18.91 -31.06
C LYS A 347 8.47 19.50 -32.10
N SER A 348 8.73 20.80 -32.06
CA SER A 348 9.73 21.45 -32.93
C SER A 348 11.03 21.67 -32.17
N CYS A 349 12.15 21.30 -32.77
CA CYS A 349 13.48 21.52 -32.20
C CYS A 349 13.78 23.01 -32.11
N SER A 350 14.11 23.52 -30.93
CA SER A 350 14.49 24.92 -30.71
C SER A 350 15.81 25.31 -31.39
N SER A 351 16.70 24.35 -31.63
CA SER A 351 18.01 24.57 -32.27
C SER A 351 17.96 24.52 -33.80
N CYS A 352 17.21 23.59 -34.40
CA CYS A 352 17.22 23.36 -35.85
C CYS A 352 15.84 23.41 -36.52
N GLY A 353 14.76 23.61 -35.76
CA GLY A 353 13.39 23.69 -36.26
C GLY A 353 12.76 22.37 -36.71
N VAL A 354 13.51 21.25 -36.68
CA VAL A 354 13.01 19.94 -37.11
C VAL A 354 11.91 19.43 -36.17
N SER A 355 10.85 18.88 -36.75
CA SER A 355 9.78 18.24 -36.00
C SER A 355 10.19 16.83 -35.53
N PHE A 356 9.95 16.50 -34.26
CA PHE A 356 10.33 15.23 -33.65
C PHE A 356 9.32 14.80 -32.57
N GLY A 357 9.27 13.50 -32.25
CA GLY A 357 8.47 12.96 -31.15
C GLY A 357 9.31 12.64 -29.91
N CYS A 358 8.72 12.74 -28.71
CA CYS A 358 9.30 12.20 -27.48
C CYS A 358 8.63 10.86 -27.15
N GLY A 359 9.44 9.82 -26.89
CA GLY A 359 8.97 8.46 -26.62
C GLY A 359 9.47 7.43 -27.65
N PRO A 360 9.19 6.14 -27.38
CA PRO A 360 9.56 5.04 -28.27
C PRO A 360 9.02 5.28 -29.68
N SER A 361 9.91 5.25 -30.67
CA SER A 361 9.58 5.51 -32.07
C SER A 361 9.68 4.20 -32.85
N GLY A 362 8.61 3.81 -33.56
CA GLY A 362 8.68 2.68 -34.51
C GLY A 362 8.54 1.27 -33.89
N GLY A 363 7.79 1.13 -32.79
CA GLY A 363 7.44 -0.19 -32.24
C GLY A 363 8.53 -0.85 -31.38
N THR A 364 9.55 -0.10 -30.97
CA THR A 364 10.51 -0.52 -29.92
C THR A 364 9.97 -0.12 -28.54
N GLU A 365 10.23 -0.92 -27.50
CA GLU A 365 9.80 -0.61 -26.13
C GLU A 365 10.63 0.49 -25.44
N SER A 366 11.82 0.81 -25.96
CA SER A 366 12.73 1.81 -25.40
C SER A 366 12.72 3.15 -26.16
N CYS A 367 12.90 4.25 -25.43
CA CYS A 367 12.99 5.59 -25.99
C CYS A 367 14.42 5.91 -26.47
N TRP A 368 14.58 6.62 -27.59
CA TRP A 368 15.89 6.98 -28.16
C TRP A 368 16.79 7.80 -27.23
N CYS A 369 16.23 8.43 -26.19
CA CYS A 369 17.00 9.22 -25.23
C CYS A 369 17.66 8.38 -24.12
N GLU A 370 17.31 7.10 -23.99
CA GLU A 370 17.90 6.17 -23.01
C GLU A 370 19.37 5.84 -23.33
N ASP A 371 19.77 6.02 -24.60
CA ASP A 371 21.17 5.83 -25.05
C ASP A 371 22.05 7.06 -24.80
N LEU A 372 21.52 8.12 -24.18
CA LEU A 372 22.27 9.35 -23.88
C LEU A 372 22.67 9.40 -22.39
N PRO A 373 23.86 9.94 -22.06
CA PRO A 373 24.29 10.07 -20.67
C PRO A 373 23.34 10.97 -19.89
N HIS A 374 23.03 10.59 -18.65
CA HIS A 374 22.22 11.38 -17.73
C HIS A 374 23.01 12.62 -17.28
N VAL A 375 22.88 13.72 -18.02
CA VAL A 375 23.54 14.99 -17.72
C VAL A 375 22.49 16.04 -17.39
N SER A 376 22.69 16.76 -16.28
CA SER A 376 21.85 17.88 -15.89
C SER A 376 22.23 19.10 -16.72
N LEU A 377 21.42 19.46 -17.73
CA LEU A 377 21.62 20.64 -18.59
C LEU A 377 21.19 21.95 -17.91
N VAL A 378 21.23 22.01 -16.57
CA VAL A 378 20.73 23.16 -15.80
C VAL A 378 21.79 24.25 -15.80
N GLY A 379 21.58 25.27 -16.63
CA GLY A 379 22.48 26.42 -16.72
C GLY A 379 22.17 27.43 -17.84
N ALA A 380 21.32 27.09 -18.81
CA ALA A 380 20.82 28.05 -19.79
C ALA A 380 19.31 28.18 -19.63
N ALA A 381 18.87 29.16 -18.84
CA ALA A 381 17.54 29.72 -19.04
C ALA A 381 17.50 30.21 -20.49
N GLU A 382 16.79 29.48 -21.38
CA GLU A 382 16.28 29.85 -22.72
C GLU A 382 16.22 28.71 -23.76
N GLN A 383 16.52 27.43 -23.45
CA GLN A 383 16.42 26.37 -24.48
C GLN A 383 15.21 25.44 -24.32
N ASP A 384 14.25 25.61 -25.24
CA ASP A 384 13.12 24.72 -25.51
C ASP A 384 13.58 23.34 -26.06
N CYS A 385 12.64 22.41 -26.24
CA CYS A 385 12.83 21.04 -26.73
C CYS A 385 13.87 20.88 -27.87
N LEU A 386 14.86 19.98 -27.71
CA LEU A 386 15.85 19.62 -28.75
C LEU A 386 15.55 18.25 -29.38
N CYS A 387 15.70 18.14 -30.71
CA CYS A 387 15.64 16.84 -31.38
C CYS A 387 16.84 15.95 -31.02
N PRO A 388 16.80 14.63 -31.30
CA PRO A 388 17.84 13.69 -30.89
C PRO A 388 19.26 14.11 -31.29
N GLU A 389 19.42 14.65 -32.49
CA GLU A 389 20.74 15.04 -33.02
C GLU A 389 21.27 16.31 -32.37
N CYS A 390 20.42 17.33 -32.20
CA CYS A 390 20.80 18.57 -31.51
C CYS A 390 21.08 18.33 -30.02
N LEU A 391 20.35 17.43 -29.38
CA LEU A 391 20.59 17.06 -27.99
C LEU A 391 21.94 16.33 -27.83
N LYS A 392 22.27 15.39 -28.72
CA LYS A 392 23.59 14.74 -28.76
C LYS A 392 24.74 15.74 -28.89
N GLN A 393 24.58 16.74 -29.76
CA GLN A 393 25.58 17.79 -29.95
C GLN A 393 25.71 18.70 -28.73
N ALA A 394 24.59 19.08 -28.10
CA ALA A 394 24.60 19.88 -26.88
C ALA A 394 25.32 19.15 -25.73
N ILE A 395 25.08 17.85 -25.58
CA ILE A 395 25.74 17.00 -24.58
C ILE A 395 27.24 16.88 -24.88
N ALA A 396 27.62 16.66 -26.15
CA ALA A 396 29.02 16.53 -26.56
C ALA A 396 29.85 17.81 -26.33
N GLY A 397 29.18 18.98 -26.24
CA GLY A 397 29.81 20.26 -25.95
C GLY A 397 30.06 20.53 -24.45
N LEU A 398 29.54 19.70 -23.54
CA LEU A 398 29.75 19.85 -22.11
C LEU A 398 31.09 19.21 -21.67
N GLN A 399 31.89 19.94 -20.89
CA GLN A 399 33.01 19.34 -20.15
C GLN A 399 32.44 18.57 -18.95
N LEU A 400 32.06 17.31 -19.17
CA LEU A 400 31.50 16.45 -18.14
C LEU A 400 32.60 15.94 -17.20
N ASN A 401 32.40 16.14 -15.89
CA ASN A 401 33.29 15.59 -14.87
C ASN A 401 32.96 14.09 -14.65
N PRO A 402 33.93 13.17 -14.69
CA PRO A 402 33.65 11.73 -14.56
C PRO A 402 32.99 11.32 -13.23
N ALA A 403 33.06 12.17 -12.20
CA ALA A 403 32.43 11.94 -10.90
C ALA A 403 30.91 12.27 -10.87
N GLU A 404 30.40 13.00 -11.88
CA GLU A 404 29.00 13.44 -11.98
C GLU A 404 28.20 12.64 -13.03
N THR A 405 28.86 11.68 -13.69
CA THR A 405 28.23 10.80 -14.68
C THR A 405 27.82 9.48 -14.01
N ARG A 406 26.51 9.24 -13.91
CA ARG A 406 25.99 7.91 -13.54
C ARG A 406 26.03 6.98 -14.76
N PRO A 407 26.26 5.68 -14.55
CA PRO A 407 26.26 4.70 -15.63
C PRO A 407 24.90 4.63 -16.33
N THR A 408 24.91 4.28 -17.62
CA THR A 408 23.71 4.15 -18.46
C THR A 408 22.83 3.00 -17.98
N ALA A 409 21.54 3.01 -18.34
CA ALA A 409 20.55 2.00 -17.93
C ALA A 409 20.93 0.54 -18.28
N SER A 410 21.92 0.32 -19.14
CA SER A 410 22.50 -1.00 -19.44
C SER A 410 23.36 -1.59 -18.32
N GLU A 411 23.69 -0.85 -17.26
CA GLU A 411 24.64 -1.29 -16.21
C GLU A 411 24.03 -1.56 -14.82
N GLY A 412 22.70 -1.69 -14.70
CA GLY A 412 22.10 -2.37 -13.56
C GLY A 412 21.18 -1.53 -12.67
N VAL A 413 20.22 -2.26 -12.11
CA VAL A 413 19.07 -1.84 -11.31
C VAL A 413 19.48 -1.02 -10.07
N ILE A 414 18.99 0.21 -9.95
CA ILE A 414 19.10 1.00 -8.70
C ILE A 414 17.73 0.96 -7.99
N ASN A 415 17.55 -0.03 -7.12
CA ASN A 415 16.42 -0.15 -6.19
C ASN A 415 16.70 0.62 -4.89
N SER A 416 16.69 1.96 -4.96
CA SER A 416 16.70 2.82 -3.77
C SER A 416 15.95 4.11 -4.09
N PRO A 417 15.18 4.68 -3.14
CA PRO A 417 14.59 6.01 -3.35
C PRO A 417 15.73 6.99 -3.64
N PRO A 418 15.58 7.92 -4.61
CA PRO A 418 16.62 8.86 -4.92
C PRO A 418 16.95 9.68 -3.67
N ILE A 419 18.22 9.68 -3.26
CA ILE A 419 18.72 10.56 -2.21
C ILE A 419 18.46 11.99 -2.68
N LEU A 420 17.69 12.75 -1.89
CA LEU A 420 17.41 14.14 -2.18
C LEU A 420 18.62 15.01 -1.80
N VAL A 421 19.09 15.81 -2.75
CA VAL A 421 20.22 16.72 -2.60
C VAL A 421 19.71 18.15 -2.46
N GLU A 422 20.02 18.80 -1.33
CA GLU A 422 19.70 20.22 -1.12
C GLU A 422 20.44 21.11 -2.12
N GLY A 423 19.72 22.03 -2.77
CA GLY A 423 20.20 22.86 -3.88
C GLY A 423 19.87 22.30 -5.27
N GLU A 424 19.72 20.98 -5.41
CA GLU A 424 19.35 20.33 -6.68
C GLU A 424 17.90 19.85 -6.70
N ASP A 425 17.47 19.19 -5.63
CA ASP A 425 16.15 18.56 -5.52
C ASP A 425 15.16 19.42 -4.72
N TYR A 426 15.68 20.10 -3.70
CA TYR A 426 14.90 21.00 -2.86
C TYR A 426 15.78 22.10 -2.26
N TYR A 427 15.17 23.16 -1.74
CA TYR A 427 15.83 24.13 -0.86
C TYR A 427 14.86 24.54 0.25
N CYS A 428 15.40 25.06 1.35
CA CYS A 428 14.60 25.53 2.47
C CYS A 428 14.25 27.02 2.32
N GLU A 429 12.97 27.37 2.44
CA GLU A 429 12.48 28.75 2.50
C GLU A 429 11.72 28.95 3.81
N GLY A 430 12.42 29.44 4.84
CA GLY A 430 11.90 29.46 6.20
C GLY A 430 11.68 28.02 6.73
N PRO A 431 10.50 27.68 7.28
CA PRO A 431 10.20 26.32 7.72
C PRO A 431 9.76 25.38 6.59
N ALA A 432 9.59 25.89 5.36
CA ALA A 432 9.09 25.11 4.23
C ALA A 432 10.23 24.50 3.40
N ILE A 433 10.06 23.25 3.00
CA ILE A 433 10.88 22.61 1.96
C ILE A 433 10.23 22.92 0.61
N VAL A 434 11.00 23.53 -0.29
CA VAL A 434 10.56 23.90 -1.63
C VAL A 434 11.27 23.02 -2.65
N PHE A 435 10.53 22.13 -3.31
CA PHE A 435 11.07 21.27 -4.36
C PHE A 435 11.37 22.05 -5.64
N THR A 436 12.52 21.75 -6.26
CA THR A 436 12.96 22.40 -7.50
C THR A 436 12.25 21.83 -8.72
N ALA A 437 12.31 22.54 -9.85
CA ALA A 437 11.79 22.05 -11.12
C ALA A 437 12.48 20.73 -11.54
N SER A 438 13.78 20.57 -11.25
CA SER A 438 14.54 19.35 -11.55
C SER A 438 14.01 18.13 -10.79
N TYR A 439 13.65 18.29 -9.51
CA TYR A 439 12.99 17.23 -8.76
C TYR A 439 11.62 16.89 -9.36
N LEU A 440 10.82 17.91 -9.66
CA LEU A 440 9.47 17.74 -10.18
C LEU A 440 9.46 17.10 -11.59
N LEU A 441 10.47 17.39 -12.43
CA LEU A 441 10.68 16.72 -13.72
C LEU A 441 10.97 15.23 -13.56
N ARG A 442 11.83 14.84 -12.61
CA ARG A 442 12.14 13.42 -12.31
C ARG A 442 10.96 12.68 -11.70
N ARG A 443 10.09 13.39 -10.98
CA ARG A 443 8.83 12.82 -10.46
C ARG A 443 7.94 12.29 -11.59
N GLY A 444 8.02 12.87 -12.79
CA GLY A 444 7.40 12.30 -14.00
C GLY A 444 5.91 12.59 -14.19
N TYR A 445 5.26 13.37 -13.31
CA TYR A 445 3.85 13.75 -13.43
C TYR A 445 3.51 15.09 -12.76
N CYS A 446 2.52 15.82 -13.30
CA CYS A 446 1.91 16.98 -12.66
C CYS A 446 0.88 16.54 -11.61
N CYS A 447 0.85 17.17 -10.43
CA CYS A 447 -0.17 16.91 -9.40
C CYS A 447 -1.24 18.01 -9.33
N GLU A 448 -1.20 18.98 -10.24
CA GLU A 448 -2.16 20.08 -10.36
C GLU A 448 -2.28 21.00 -9.12
N SER A 449 -1.39 20.86 -8.13
CA SER A 449 -1.39 21.65 -6.90
C SER A 449 -0.88 23.10 -7.07
N GLY A 450 -0.70 23.58 -8.31
CA GLY A 450 -0.21 24.92 -8.60
C GLY A 450 1.19 25.21 -8.05
N CYS A 451 2.07 24.19 -7.97
CA CYS A 451 3.40 24.35 -7.38
C CYS A 451 4.24 25.38 -8.15
N ARG A 452 4.95 26.24 -7.41
CA ARG A 452 5.79 27.33 -7.93
C ARG A 452 6.79 26.91 -9.01
N HIS A 453 7.35 25.71 -8.88
CA HIS A 453 8.38 25.17 -9.77
C HIS A 453 7.85 24.04 -10.68
N CYS A 454 6.53 23.92 -10.84
CA CYS A 454 5.95 22.88 -11.69
C CYS A 454 6.43 23.04 -13.14
N PRO A 455 7.12 22.04 -13.70
CA PRO A 455 7.66 22.10 -15.06
C PRO A 455 6.63 21.66 -16.12
N TYR A 456 5.44 21.21 -15.69
CA TYR A 456 4.36 20.78 -16.55
C TYR A 456 3.38 21.94 -16.72
N ASP A 457 3.03 22.26 -17.97
CA ASP A 457 2.02 23.28 -18.26
C ASP A 457 0.69 22.91 -17.60
N ALA A 458 0.09 23.88 -16.91
CA ALA A 458 -1.29 23.78 -16.47
C ALA A 458 -2.16 23.84 -17.74
N GLY A 459 -2.51 22.67 -18.26
CA GLY A 459 -3.43 22.50 -19.39
C GLY A 459 -4.83 22.96 -19.07
#